data_AF-A0A4Q3H0A2-F1
#
_entry.id   AF-A0A4Q3H0A2-F1
#
_cell.length_a   1.000
_cell.length_b   1.000
_cell.length_c   1.000
_cell.angle_alpha   90.00
_cell.angle_beta   90.00
_cell.angle_gamma   90.00
#
_symmetry.space_group_name_H-M   'P 1'
#
loop_
_entity.id
_entity.type
_entity.pdbx_description
1 polymer ?
#
loop_
_entity_poly.entity_id
_entity_poly.type
_entity_poly.pdbx_seq_one_letter_code
_entity_poly.pdbx_strand_id
1 'polypeptide(L)'
;MLKSKAAKAIATGELPLIHASLYFTGEGKGERCPLCQMIIATDETSASTEAPSGIITMHGDCFRGWQEAVEDSARVAIFERRARSRPEN
;
A
#
# COMPACT_ATOMS: atom_id res chain seq x y z
N MET A 1 -8.84 -13.65 1.37
CA MET A 1 -9.78 -12.63 1.92
C MET A 1 -9.25 -11.19 1.80
N LEU A 2 -7.93 -10.95 1.96
CA LEU A 2 -7.35 -9.59 1.87
C LEU A 2 -7.55 -8.92 0.51
N LYS A 3 -7.35 -9.64 -0.60
CA LYS A 3 -7.61 -9.15 -1.96
C LYS A 3 -9.04 -8.62 -2.16
N SER A 4 -10.06 -9.39 -1.77
CA SER A 4 -11.46 -8.97 -1.87
C SER A 4 -11.77 -7.74 -1.01
N LYS A 5 -11.17 -7.65 0.18
CA LYS A 5 -11.28 -6.46 1.03
C LYS A 5 -10.63 -5.24 0.37
N ALA A 6 -9.47 -5.41 -0.23
CA ALA A 6 -8.77 -4.35 -0.93
C ALA A 6 -9.54 -3.89 -2.18
N ALA A 7 -10.11 -4.82 -2.96
CA ALA A 7 -10.96 -4.48 -4.10
C ALA A 7 -12.18 -3.63 -3.67
N LYS A 8 -12.82 -3.95 -2.54
CA LYS A 8 -13.90 -3.14 -1.99
C LYS A 8 -13.41 -1.74 -1.56
N ALA A 9 -12.29 -1.66 -0.85
CA ALA A 9 -11.70 -0.39 -0.41
C ALA A 9 -11.28 0.50 -1.60
N ILE A 10 -10.82 -0.10 -2.69
CA ILE A 10 -10.56 0.62 -3.95
C ILE A 10 -11.87 1.16 -4.53
N ALA A 11 -12.91 0.32 -4.62
CA ALA A 11 -14.20 0.71 -5.19
C ALA A 11 -14.89 1.85 -4.41
N THR A 12 -14.66 1.94 -3.10
CA THR A 12 -15.17 3.02 -2.24
C THR A 12 -14.25 4.24 -2.16
N GLY A 13 -13.07 4.20 -2.77
CA GLY A 13 -12.08 5.28 -2.74
C GLY A 13 -11.28 5.39 -1.44
N GLU A 14 -11.38 4.42 -0.54
CA GLU A 14 -10.59 4.36 0.70
C GLU A 14 -9.12 4.01 0.43
N LEU A 15 -8.86 3.20 -0.61
CA LEU A 15 -7.52 2.91 -1.11
C LEU A 15 -7.41 3.34 -2.58
N PRO A 16 -6.26 3.90 -3.00
CA PRO A 16 -6.10 4.31 -4.39
C PRO A 16 -5.89 3.08 -5.31
N LEU A 17 -6.31 3.22 -6.56
CA LEU A 17 -6.03 2.24 -7.62
C LEU A 17 -4.65 2.52 -8.23
N ILE A 18 -3.57 2.15 -7.52
CA ILE A 18 -2.19 2.41 -7.92
C ILE A 18 -1.35 1.14 -7.83
N HIS A 19 -0.65 0.84 -8.92
CA HIS A 19 0.37 -0.21 -8.93
C HIS A 19 1.68 0.36 -8.40
N ALA A 20 2.15 -0.17 -7.28
CA ALA A 20 3.33 0.28 -6.58
C ALA A 20 4.57 -0.43 -7.14
N SER A 21 5.13 0.09 -8.24
CA SER A 21 6.35 -0.43 -8.84
C SER A 21 7.60 -0.21 -7.98
N LEU A 22 7.56 0.78 -7.08
CA LEU A 22 8.58 1.05 -6.08
C LEU A 22 7.93 1.12 -4.70
N TYR A 23 8.40 0.27 -3.78
CA TYR A 23 7.98 0.25 -2.40
C TYR A 23 9.15 -0.14 -1.50
N PHE A 24 9.09 0.28 -0.24
CA PHE A 24 10.08 -0.03 0.78
C PHE A 24 9.48 -1.01 1.77
N THR A 25 10.22 -2.06 2.12
CA THR A 25 9.88 -2.96 3.22
C THR A 25 10.67 -2.61 4.46
N GLY A 26 10.09 -2.84 5.63
CA GLY A 26 10.73 -2.57 6.91
C GLY A 26 9.92 -3.11 8.07
N GLU A 27 10.28 -2.67 9.27
CA GLU A 27 9.51 -2.93 10.49
C GLU A 27 8.34 -1.95 10.60
N GLY A 28 7.27 -2.33 11.29
CA GLY A 28 6.22 -1.40 11.68
C GLY A 28 6.74 -0.34 12.66
N LYS A 29 6.07 0.80 12.71
CA LYS A 29 6.39 1.88 13.65
C LYS A 29 5.15 2.35 14.42
N GLY A 30 4.13 1.50 14.51
CA GLY A 30 2.86 1.84 15.14
C GLY A 30 1.88 2.58 14.22
N GLU A 31 2.14 2.64 12.91
CA GLU A 31 1.18 3.21 11.97
C GLU A 31 -0.07 2.33 11.85
N ARG A 32 -1.21 2.97 11.55
CA ARG A 32 -2.45 2.24 11.30
C ARG A 32 -2.50 1.79 9.84
N CYS A 33 -2.62 0.47 9.61
CA CYS A 33 -2.76 -0.05 8.26
C CYS A 33 -4.12 0.36 7.68
N PRO A 34 -4.18 1.04 6.51
CA PRO A 34 -5.43 1.52 5.92
C PRO A 34 -6.34 0.40 5.41
N LEU A 35 -5.81 -0.80 5.13
CA LEU A 35 -6.65 -1.94 4.70
C LEU A 35 -7.30 -2.67 5.86
N CYS A 36 -6.52 -3.06 6.87
CA CYS A 36 -7.04 -3.86 7.98
C CYS A 36 -7.53 -3.00 9.16
N GLN A 37 -7.15 -1.72 9.22
CA GLN A 37 -7.43 -0.76 10.28
C GLN A 37 -6.80 -1.10 11.64
N MET A 38 -5.90 -2.10 11.68
CA MET A 38 -5.09 -2.46 12.84
C MET A 38 -3.77 -1.69 12.84
N ILE A 39 -3.16 -1.58 14.01
CA ILE A 39 -1.81 -1.03 14.17
C ILE A 39 -0.79 -2.03 13.61
N ILE A 40 0.24 -1.52 12.93
CA ILE A 40 1.40 -2.28 12.48
C ILE A 40 2.42 -2.25 13.62
N ALA A 41 2.55 -3.36 14.34
CA ALA A 41 3.47 -3.46 15.47
C ALA A 41 4.94 -3.45 15.00
N THR A 42 5.85 -3.11 15.91
CA THR A 42 7.28 -2.97 15.58
C THR A 42 7.97 -4.28 15.20
N ASP A 43 7.39 -5.42 15.57
CA ASP A 43 7.82 -6.76 15.19
C ASP A 43 7.16 -7.27 13.91
N GLU A 44 6.24 -6.51 13.32
CA GLU A 44 5.57 -6.86 12.07
C GLU A 44 6.29 -6.26 10.85
N THR A 45 6.24 -6.98 9.73
CA THR A 45 6.72 -6.44 8.45
C THR A 45 5.73 -5.41 7.88
N SER A 46 6.25 -4.24 7.55
CA SER A 46 5.55 -3.18 6.85
C SER A 46 6.03 -3.03 5.40
N ALA A 47 5.16 -2.52 4.55
CA ALA A 47 5.47 -2.09 3.20
C ALA A 47 4.91 -0.68 2.98
N SER A 48 5.75 0.21 2.46
CA SER A 48 5.42 1.62 2.23
C SER A 48 5.64 2.02 0.78
N THR A 49 4.71 2.78 0.21
CA THR A 49 4.82 3.32 -1.16
C THR A 49 4.27 4.73 -1.23
N GLU A 50 4.69 5.50 -2.24
CA GLU A 50 4.15 6.82 -2.51
C GLU A 50 2.83 6.74 -3.27
N ALA A 51 1.83 7.48 -2.82
CA ALA A 51 0.58 7.73 -3.51
C ALA A 51 0.33 9.24 -3.65
N PRO A 52 -0.60 9.69 -4.52
CA PRO A 52 -0.96 11.11 -4.63
C PRO A 52 -1.38 11.76 -3.31
N SER A 53 -1.92 10.96 -2.37
CA SER A 53 -2.31 11.41 -1.02
C SER A 53 -1.16 11.43 -0.01
N GLY A 54 0.05 11.02 -0.40
CA GLY A 54 1.20 10.85 0.50
C GLY A 54 1.68 9.40 0.60
N ILE A 55 2.55 9.13 1.56
CA ILE A 55 3.09 7.78 1.80
C ILE A 55 2.01 6.91 2.45
N ILE A 56 1.77 5.74 1.86
CA ILE A 56 0.89 4.71 2.39
C ILE A 56 1.77 3.62 2.99
N THR A 57 1.57 3.30 4.27
CA THR A 57 2.23 2.18 4.97
C THR A 57 1.21 1.13 5.37
N MET A 58 1.49 -0.14 5.08
CA MET A 58 0.59 -1.27 5.32
C MET A 58 1.37 -2.47 5.89
N HIS A 59 0.69 -3.42 6.53
CA HIS A 59 1.27 -4.75 6.75
C HIS A 59 1.69 -5.37 5.42
N GLY A 60 2.77 -6.16 5.40
CA GLY A 60 3.27 -6.80 4.19
C GLY A 60 2.21 -7.63 3.44
N ASP A 61 1.41 -8.41 4.15
CA ASP A 61 0.33 -9.21 3.54
C ASP A 61 -0.85 -8.36 3.08
N CYS A 62 -1.15 -7.27 3.79
CA CYS A 62 -2.18 -6.33 3.39
C CYS A 62 -1.78 -5.58 2.11
N PHE A 63 -0.50 -5.19 2.00
CA PHE A 63 0.06 -4.59 0.82
C PHE A 63 -0.04 -5.51 -0.39
N ARG A 64 0.35 -6.78 -0.24
CA ARG A 64 0.24 -7.79 -1.30
C ARG A 64 -1.19 -7.96 -1.79
N GLY A 65 -2.14 -8.13 -0.87
CA GLY A 65 -3.56 -8.26 -1.22
C GLY A 65 -4.11 -7.01 -1.92
N TRP A 66 -3.60 -5.82 -1.57
CA TRP A 66 -3.93 -4.59 -2.28
C TRP A 66 -3.36 -4.55 -3.70
N GLN A 67 -2.09 -4.89 -3.88
CA GLN A 67 -1.47 -4.93 -5.21
C GLN A 67 -2.14 -5.96 -6.14
N GLU A 68 -2.46 -7.16 -5.65
CA GLU A 68 -3.23 -8.15 -6.42
C GLU A 68 -4.61 -7.63 -6.83
N ALA A 69 -5.28 -6.84 -5.98
CA ALA A 69 -6.58 -6.24 -6.31
C ALA A 69 -6.47 -5.13 -7.35
N VAL A 70 -5.37 -4.36 -7.34
CA VAL A 70 -5.07 -3.35 -8.34
C VAL A 70 -4.79 -4.01 -9.70
N GLU A 71 -3.97 -5.06 -9.73
CA GLU A 71 -3.63 -5.80 -10.95
C GLU A 71 -4.86 -6.41 -11.62
N ASP A 72 -5.76 -7.01 -10.83
CA ASP A 72 -7.03 -7.57 -11.34
C ASP A 72 -7.99 -6.49 -11.87
N SER A 73 -7.91 -5.28 -11.36
CA SER A 73 -8.80 -4.17 -11.73
C SER A 73 -8.42 -3.52 -13.06
N ALA A 74 -7.48 -4.12 -13.82
CA ALA A 74 -6.82 -3.64 -15.04
C ALA A 74 -7.64 -2.72 -15.97
N ARG A 75 -7.73 -1.45 -15.55
CA ARG A 75 -7.73 -0.22 -16.33
C ARG A 75 -6.62 0.65 -15.73
N VAL A 76 -5.37 0.20 -15.82
CA VAL A 76 -4.24 0.75 -15.04
C VAL A 76 -3.80 2.09 -15.63
N ALA A 77 -4.03 3.19 -14.92
CA ALA A 77 -3.30 4.43 -15.12
C ALA A 77 -1.92 4.25 -14.47
N ILE A 78 -0.88 4.00 -15.29
CA ILE A 78 0.50 3.91 -14.84
C ILE A 78 0.93 5.31 -14.38
N PHE A 79 1.09 5.51 -13.06
CA PHE A 79 1.67 6.75 -12.54
C PHE A 79 3.18 6.55 -12.38
N GLU A 80 3.94 6.81 -13.44
CA GLU A 80 5.40 6.92 -13.35
C GLU A 80 5.77 8.27 -12.73
N ARG A 81 6.22 8.26 -11.47
CA ARG A 81 7.16 9.27 -10.99
C ARG A 81 8.38 8.58 -10.40
N ARG A 82 9.52 8.80 -11.05
CA ARG A 82 10.85 8.38 -10.61
C ARG A 82 11.08 8.82 -9.17
N ALA A 83 11.18 7.88 -8.24
CA ALA A 83 11.65 8.16 -6.89
C ALA A 83 13.09 8.69 -6.96
N ARG A 84 13.32 9.92 -6.50
CA ARG A 84 14.63 10.33 -6.02
C ARG A 84 14.63 10.02 -4.54
N SER A 85 15.33 8.95 -4.18
CA SER A 85 15.84 8.62 -2.84
C SER A 85 14.90 8.85 -1.67
N ARG A 86 14.56 7.78 -0.94
CA ARG A 86 14.03 7.86 0.43
C ARG A 86 14.90 8.85 1.23
N PRO A 87 14.38 9.96 1.78
CA PRO A 87 15.18 10.82 2.64
C PRO A 87 15.61 9.99 3.85
N GLU A 88 16.91 9.78 3.93
CA GLU A 88 17.56 9.13 5.06
C GLU A 88 17.72 10.17 6.17
N ASN A 89 17.22 9.82 7.37
CA ASN A 89 17.38 10.48 8.67
C ASN A 89 16.75 11.87 8.89
#